data_AF-A0A927TAS3-F1
#
_entry.id   AF-A0A927TAS3-F1
#
_cell.length_a   1.000
_cell.length_b   1.000
_cell.length_c   1.000
_cell.angle_alpha   90.00
_cell.angle_beta   90.00
_cell.angle_gamma   90.00
#
_symmetry.space_group_name_H-M   'P 1'
#
loop_
_entity.id
_entity.type
_entity.pdbx_description
1 polymer ?
#
loop_
_entity_poly.entity_id
_entity_poly.type
_entity_poly.pdbx_seq_one_letter_code
_entity_poly.pdbx_strand_id
1 'polypeptide(L)'
;DMTRVNAKGYFDSEDSEEARYQKRAAMCAQRLEDLKAGEYKLGGGVVDPLPEDAPFFVKDYYDYYKTDRGYHKRSLNSNGGWNVIGCESFVNQPILKYSNEIRSAVLLVHGEKAHSCYFSKDAYADMIKDSKYADNKELMIIPDAVHTDLYDGGDKDYIPFDKLENFFKENLK
;
A
#
# COMPACT_ATOMS: atom_id res chain seq x y z
N ASP A 1 1.81 3.82 -2.05
CA ASP A 1 1.87 5.07 -1.26
C ASP A 1 0.56 5.23 -0.51
N MET A 2 0.52 4.84 0.77
CA MET A 2 -0.71 4.91 1.56
C MET A 2 -1.12 6.34 1.92
N THR A 3 -0.18 7.29 1.90
CA THR A 3 -0.51 8.70 2.17
C THR A 3 -1.33 9.29 1.04
N ARG A 4 -1.00 8.95 -0.21
CA ARG A 4 -1.82 9.24 -1.38
C ARG A 4 -3.21 8.61 -1.29
N VAL A 5 -3.32 7.33 -0.93
CA VAL A 5 -4.65 6.67 -0.79
C VAL A 5 -5.50 7.36 0.27
N ASN A 6 -4.93 7.69 1.43
CA ASN A 6 -5.69 8.38 2.48
C ASN A 6 -6.13 9.79 2.02
N ALA A 7 -5.29 10.50 1.28
CA ALA A 7 -5.59 11.85 0.80
C ALA A 7 -6.48 11.89 -0.45
N LYS A 8 -6.44 10.88 -1.33
CA LYS A 8 -7.02 10.90 -2.68
C LYS A 8 -7.88 9.68 -3.01
N GLY A 9 -7.99 8.70 -2.14
CA GLY A 9 -8.65 7.42 -2.44
C GLY A 9 -7.80 6.52 -3.33
N TYR A 10 -8.28 5.29 -3.55
CA TYR A 10 -7.68 4.41 -4.55
C TYR A 10 -7.89 5.00 -5.95
N PHE A 11 -6.87 4.89 -6.80
CA PHE A 11 -6.89 5.45 -8.16
C PHE A 11 -7.17 6.97 -8.21
N ASP A 12 -6.89 7.68 -7.11
CA ASP A 12 -7.17 9.10 -6.94
C ASP A 12 -8.66 9.49 -7.13
N SER A 13 -9.59 8.55 -6.92
CA SER A 13 -11.03 8.77 -7.12
C SER A 13 -11.65 9.84 -6.22
N GLU A 14 -10.96 10.24 -5.16
CA GLU A 14 -11.37 11.21 -4.15
C GLU A 14 -10.39 12.40 -4.07
N ASP A 15 -9.66 12.72 -5.16
CA ASP A 15 -8.72 13.84 -5.19
C ASP A 15 -9.42 15.21 -5.28
N SER A 16 -10.18 15.56 -4.25
CA SER A 16 -10.80 16.88 -4.09
C SER A 16 -10.56 17.44 -2.70
N GLU A 17 -10.56 18.78 -2.61
CA GLU A 17 -10.46 19.47 -1.32
C GLU A 17 -11.63 19.09 -0.41
N GLU A 18 -12.85 19.06 -0.96
CA GLU A 18 -14.07 18.67 -0.25
C GLU A 18 -13.98 17.25 0.31
N ALA A 19 -13.55 16.25 -0.48
CA ALA A 19 -13.42 14.88 0.01
C ALA A 19 -12.41 14.78 1.16
N ARG A 20 -11.29 15.51 1.08
CA ARG A 20 -10.32 15.60 2.17
C ARG A 20 -10.88 16.30 3.40
N TYR A 21 -11.69 17.36 3.23
CA TYR A 21 -12.37 18.03 4.33
C TYR A 21 -13.34 17.07 5.04
N GLN A 22 -14.18 16.35 4.30
CA GLN A 22 -15.12 15.39 4.87
C GLN A 22 -14.43 14.24 5.61
N LYS A 23 -13.31 13.72 5.08
CA LYS A 23 -12.48 12.74 5.80
C LYS A 23 -11.97 13.29 7.13
N ARG A 24 -11.47 14.52 7.16
CA ARG A 24 -11.03 15.17 8.41
C ARG A 24 -12.18 15.37 9.38
N ALA A 25 -13.34 15.82 8.91
CA ALA A 25 -14.52 15.98 9.75
C ALA A 25 -14.96 14.64 10.38
N ALA A 26 -14.97 13.56 9.60
CA ALA A 26 -15.29 12.21 10.08
C ALA A 26 -14.26 11.71 11.11
N MET A 27 -12.96 11.90 10.87
CA MET A 27 -11.92 11.53 11.83
C MET A 27 -12.03 12.35 13.13
N CYS A 28 -12.30 13.65 13.04
CA CYS A 28 -12.54 14.50 14.21
C CYS A 28 -13.76 14.04 15.03
N ALA A 29 -14.84 13.63 14.36
CA ALA A 29 -16.01 13.07 15.04
C ALA A 29 -15.67 11.75 15.75
N GLN A 30 -14.98 10.82 15.06
CA GLN A 30 -14.57 9.54 15.65
C GLN A 30 -13.63 9.73 16.84
N ARG A 31 -12.69 10.70 16.79
CA ARG A 31 -11.82 11.04 17.92
C ARG A 31 -12.61 11.38 19.19
N LEU A 32 -13.73 12.10 19.07
CA LEU A 32 -14.58 12.45 20.19
C LEU A 32 -15.38 11.24 20.71
N GLU A 33 -15.79 10.34 19.82
CA GLU A 33 -16.43 9.08 20.20
C GLU A 33 -15.46 8.18 20.98
N ASP A 34 -14.26 7.98 20.45
CA ASP A 34 -13.22 7.15 21.06
C ASP A 34 -12.83 7.71 22.45
N LEU A 35 -12.72 9.04 22.59
CA LEU A 35 -12.45 9.68 23.89
C LEU A 35 -13.57 9.40 24.90
N LYS A 36 -14.84 9.46 24.49
CA LYS A 36 -15.99 9.19 25.38
C LYS A 36 -16.06 7.72 25.76
N ALA A 37 -15.71 6.82 24.85
CA ALA A 37 -15.71 5.38 25.08
C ALA A 37 -14.53 4.92 25.97
N GLY A 38 -13.41 5.65 25.95
CA GLY A 38 -12.18 5.27 26.64
C GLY A 38 -11.37 4.18 25.91
N GLU A 39 -11.76 3.87 24.67
CA GLU A 39 -11.10 2.90 23.79
C GLU A 39 -11.18 3.36 22.34
N TYR A 40 -10.29 2.86 21.49
CA TYR A 40 -10.28 3.19 20.07
C TYR A 40 -11.11 2.21 19.26
N LYS A 41 -12.02 2.73 18.44
CA LYS A 41 -12.74 1.91 17.46
C LYS A 41 -11.77 1.38 16.40
N LEU A 42 -11.85 0.08 16.12
CA LEU A 42 -11.11 -0.54 15.03
C LEU A 42 -11.88 -0.47 13.71
N GLY A 43 -11.16 -0.33 12.60
CA GLY A 43 -11.73 -0.18 11.25
C GLY A 43 -12.19 -1.49 10.60
N GLY A 44 -11.93 -2.63 11.22
CA GLY A 44 -12.11 -3.95 10.61
C GLY A 44 -10.93 -4.34 9.73
N GLY A 45 -10.62 -5.64 9.69
CA GLY A 45 -9.68 -6.20 8.71
C GLY A 45 -10.30 -6.24 7.31
N VAL A 46 -9.75 -7.11 6.46
CA VAL A 46 -10.38 -7.45 5.18
C VAL A 46 -11.81 -7.92 5.43
N VAL A 47 -12.73 -7.48 4.55
CA VAL A 47 -14.17 -7.75 4.67
C VAL A 47 -14.45 -9.25 4.72
N ASP A 48 -15.34 -9.69 5.62
CA ASP A 48 -15.77 -11.08 5.75
C ASP A 48 -17.18 -11.11 6.37
N PRO A 49 -18.23 -11.60 5.67
CA PRO A 49 -18.20 -12.29 4.38
C PRO A 49 -17.85 -11.37 3.19
N LEU A 50 -17.18 -11.94 2.19
CA LEU A 50 -16.80 -11.23 0.96
C LEU A 50 -18.04 -10.89 0.11
N PRO A 51 -18.31 -9.61 -0.20
CA PRO A 51 -19.40 -9.24 -1.12
C PRO A 51 -19.18 -9.80 -2.53
N GLU A 52 -20.23 -10.25 -3.20
CA GLU A 52 -20.15 -10.83 -4.55
C GLU A 52 -19.58 -9.83 -5.59
N ASP A 53 -19.94 -8.56 -5.44
CA ASP A 53 -19.56 -7.43 -6.29
C ASP A 53 -18.24 -6.75 -5.86
N ALA A 54 -17.53 -7.32 -4.88
CA ALA A 54 -16.26 -6.78 -4.42
C ALA A 54 -15.25 -6.63 -5.59
N PRO A 55 -14.47 -5.54 -5.66
CA PRO A 55 -13.40 -5.40 -6.62
C PRO A 55 -12.41 -6.58 -6.56
N PHE A 56 -11.81 -6.96 -7.70
CA PHE A 56 -10.95 -8.15 -7.77
C PHE A 56 -9.84 -8.16 -6.71
N PHE A 57 -9.19 -7.01 -6.47
CA PHE A 57 -8.10 -6.93 -5.49
C PHE A 57 -8.58 -7.12 -4.04
N VAL A 58 -9.86 -6.86 -3.74
CA VAL A 58 -10.46 -7.18 -2.44
C VAL A 58 -10.67 -8.68 -2.31
N LYS A 59 -11.04 -9.37 -3.40
CA LYS A 59 -11.13 -10.83 -3.45
C LYS A 59 -9.75 -11.47 -3.24
N ASP A 60 -8.71 -10.92 -3.87
CA ASP A 60 -7.32 -11.36 -3.67
C ASP A 60 -6.86 -11.15 -2.22
N TYR A 61 -7.20 -10.01 -1.60
CA TYR A 61 -6.93 -9.79 -0.19
C TYR A 61 -7.71 -10.73 0.72
N TYR A 62 -8.95 -11.07 0.38
CA TYR A 62 -9.73 -12.06 1.13
C TYR A 62 -9.06 -13.42 1.08
N ASP A 63 -8.74 -13.90 -0.13
CA ASP A 63 -8.07 -15.18 -0.35
C ASP A 63 -6.79 -15.29 0.49
N TYR A 64 -5.98 -14.24 0.55
CA TYR A 64 -4.77 -14.24 1.38
C TYR A 64 -5.07 -14.14 2.89
N TYR A 65 -5.84 -13.14 3.33
CA TYR A 65 -5.95 -12.80 4.75
C TYR A 65 -7.01 -13.59 5.52
N LYS A 66 -7.97 -14.22 4.84
CA LYS A 66 -9.14 -14.90 5.45
C LYS A 66 -9.17 -16.41 5.22
N THR A 67 -8.19 -16.97 4.50
CA THR A 67 -8.05 -18.41 4.28
C THR A 67 -6.73 -18.93 4.86
N ASP A 68 -6.54 -20.25 4.86
CA ASP A 68 -5.31 -20.89 5.31
C ASP A 68 -4.06 -20.47 4.50
N ARG A 69 -4.21 -19.80 3.35
CA ARG A 69 -3.11 -19.27 2.53
C ARG A 69 -2.21 -18.32 3.33
N GLY A 70 -2.80 -17.34 4.01
CA GLY A 70 -2.06 -16.28 4.71
C GLY A 70 -2.70 -15.82 6.01
N TYR A 71 -3.78 -16.46 6.46
CA TYR A 71 -4.44 -16.11 7.73
C TYR A 71 -3.49 -16.24 8.90
N HIS A 72 -3.52 -15.23 9.77
CA HIS A 72 -2.82 -15.31 11.03
C HIS A 72 -3.58 -14.56 12.14
N LYS A 73 -3.77 -15.22 13.30
CA LYS A 73 -4.58 -14.70 14.43
C LYS A 73 -4.13 -13.35 15.02
N ARG A 74 -2.89 -12.95 14.79
CA ARG A 74 -2.33 -11.65 15.23
C ARG A 74 -2.31 -10.59 14.13
N SER A 75 -2.67 -10.94 12.89
CA SER A 75 -2.71 -9.99 11.78
C SER A 75 -3.94 -9.11 11.90
N LEU A 76 -3.76 -7.78 11.91
CA LEU A 76 -4.90 -6.85 11.94
C LEU A 76 -5.73 -6.97 10.66
N ASN A 77 -5.08 -7.10 9.50
CA ASN A 77 -5.77 -7.29 8.21
C ASN A 77 -6.60 -8.58 8.17
N SER A 78 -6.18 -9.65 8.85
CA SER A 78 -7.01 -10.87 8.98
C SER A 78 -8.18 -10.71 9.94
N ASN A 79 -8.11 -9.76 10.88
CA ASN A 79 -9.01 -9.69 12.03
C ASN A 79 -9.63 -8.28 12.19
N GLY A 80 -9.16 -7.50 13.16
CA GLY A 80 -9.81 -6.27 13.61
C GLY A 80 -9.44 -4.99 12.86
N GLY A 81 -8.38 -4.99 12.06
CA GLY A 81 -7.87 -3.78 11.40
C GLY A 81 -7.18 -2.80 12.36
N TRP A 82 -6.72 -1.68 11.82
CA TRP A 82 -6.15 -0.58 12.59
C TRP A 82 -7.25 0.26 13.25
N ASN A 83 -6.88 1.10 14.21
CA ASN A 83 -7.80 2.12 14.74
C ASN A 83 -8.32 2.99 13.60
N VAL A 84 -9.60 3.35 13.61
CA VAL A 84 -10.24 4.16 12.54
C VAL A 84 -9.49 5.48 12.31
N ILE A 85 -8.96 6.07 13.38
CA ILE A 85 -8.18 7.32 13.35
C ILE A 85 -6.66 7.11 13.36
N GLY A 86 -6.19 5.86 13.22
CA GLY A 86 -4.78 5.49 13.36
C GLY A 86 -3.87 6.04 12.25
N CYS A 87 -4.43 6.41 11.10
CA CYS A 87 -3.71 6.96 9.95
C CYS A 87 -4.05 8.44 9.69
N GLU A 88 -4.56 9.19 10.66
CA GLU A 88 -4.95 10.61 10.48
C GLU A 88 -3.82 11.47 9.89
N SER A 89 -2.56 11.18 10.27
CA SER A 89 -1.39 11.89 9.76
C SER A 89 -1.17 11.71 8.26
N PHE A 90 -1.61 10.60 7.67
CA PHE A 90 -1.36 10.25 6.27
C PHE A 90 -2.04 11.21 5.28
N VAL A 91 -3.12 11.89 5.71
CA VAL A 91 -3.79 12.91 4.88
C VAL A 91 -2.95 14.19 4.76
N ASN A 92 -2.04 14.45 5.71
CA ASN A 92 -1.30 15.71 5.82
C ASN A 92 0.22 15.55 5.63
N GLN A 93 0.75 14.33 5.70
CA GLN A 93 2.19 14.05 5.69
C GLN A 93 2.58 13.13 4.53
N PRO A 94 2.76 13.64 3.30
CA PRO A 94 3.21 12.83 2.18
C PRO A 94 4.62 12.29 2.42
N ILE A 95 4.84 11.01 2.13
CA ILE A 95 6.09 10.31 2.50
C ILE A 95 7.19 10.35 1.42
N LEU A 96 6.87 10.63 0.16
CA LEU A 96 7.82 10.54 -0.97
C LEU A 96 8.32 11.90 -1.49
N LYS A 97 8.09 12.99 -0.76
CA LYS A 97 8.34 14.37 -1.22
C LYS A 97 9.76 14.62 -1.77
N TYR A 98 10.76 13.94 -1.21
CA TYR A 98 12.17 14.06 -1.58
C TYR A 98 12.77 12.74 -2.07
N SER A 99 11.95 11.85 -2.62
CA SER A 99 12.42 10.57 -3.17
C SER A 99 13.49 10.75 -4.25
N ASN A 100 13.46 11.87 -4.99
CA ASN A 100 14.47 12.24 -5.98
C ASN A 100 15.86 12.54 -5.40
N GLU A 101 15.97 12.75 -4.08
CA GLU A 101 17.24 12.98 -3.39
C GLU A 101 17.93 11.69 -2.93
N ILE A 102 17.27 10.53 -3.07
CA ILE A 102 17.84 9.24 -2.68
C ILE A 102 19.11 8.99 -3.51
N ARG A 103 20.25 8.92 -2.84
CA ARG A 103 21.55 8.72 -3.51
C ARG A 103 21.84 7.25 -3.80
N SER A 104 21.48 6.36 -2.86
CA SER A 104 21.68 4.92 -2.97
C SER A 104 20.87 4.32 -4.11
N ALA A 105 21.29 3.17 -4.63
CA ALA A 105 20.52 2.44 -5.63
C ALA A 105 19.14 2.05 -5.07
N VAL A 106 18.12 2.06 -5.94
CA VAL A 106 16.75 1.64 -5.59
C VAL A 106 16.21 0.71 -6.66
N LEU A 107 15.72 -0.44 -6.25
CA LEU A 107 14.95 -1.36 -7.08
C LEU A 107 13.50 -1.38 -6.57
N LEU A 108 12.57 -0.94 -7.42
CA LEU A 108 11.13 -1.09 -7.20
C LEU A 108 10.65 -2.33 -7.96
N VAL A 109 9.97 -3.24 -7.28
CA VAL A 109 9.39 -4.45 -7.89
C VAL A 109 7.87 -4.40 -7.75
N HIS A 110 7.14 -4.62 -8.84
CA HIS A 110 5.68 -4.59 -8.80
C HIS A 110 5.06 -5.51 -9.86
N GLY A 111 3.92 -6.14 -9.53
CA GLY A 111 3.15 -6.91 -10.51
C GLY A 111 2.43 -6.04 -11.53
N GLU A 112 2.39 -6.49 -12.78
CA GLU A 112 1.74 -5.79 -13.90
C GLU A 112 0.23 -5.62 -13.69
N LYS A 113 -0.45 -6.66 -13.19
CA LYS A 113 -1.90 -6.69 -12.96
C LYS A 113 -2.31 -6.20 -11.57
N ALA A 114 -1.35 -5.84 -10.73
CA ALA A 114 -1.63 -5.32 -9.41
C ALA A 114 -2.39 -3.98 -9.49
N HIS A 115 -3.53 -3.89 -8.81
CA HIS A 115 -4.29 -2.64 -8.68
C HIS A 115 -3.44 -1.46 -8.16
N SER A 116 -2.40 -1.77 -7.40
CA SER A 116 -1.45 -0.84 -6.77
C SER A 116 -0.26 -0.46 -7.65
N CYS A 117 -0.14 -0.99 -8.88
CA CYS A 117 1.04 -0.81 -9.74
C CYS A 117 1.36 0.65 -10.03
N TYR A 118 0.32 1.50 -10.11
CA TYR A 118 0.48 2.94 -10.28
C TYR A 118 1.32 3.60 -9.16
N PHE A 119 1.34 3.05 -7.95
CA PHE A 119 2.19 3.59 -6.87
C PHE A 119 3.68 3.50 -7.22
N SER A 120 4.14 2.35 -7.70
CA SER A 120 5.56 2.17 -8.03
C SER A 120 5.92 2.90 -9.32
N LYS A 121 5.02 2.98 -10.30
CA LYS A 121 5.23 3.78 -11.52
C LYS A 121 5.42 5.26 -11.19
N ASP A 122 4.53 5.83 -10.39
CA ASP A 122 4.60 7.25 -10.04
C ASP A 122 5.76 7.54 -9.07
N ALA A 123 5.99 6.66 -8.08
CA ALA A 123 7.14 6.79 -7.19
C ALA A 123 8.47 6.72 -7.96
N TYR A 124 8.59 5.84 -8.95
CA TYR A 124 9.76 5.77 -9.82
C TYR A 124 9.92 7.04 -10.64
N ALA A 125 8.85 7.50 -11.30
CA ALA A 125 8.86 8.71 -12.11
C ALA A 125 9.28 9.95 -11.28
N ASP A 126 8.71 10.13 -10.09
CA ASP A 126 9.08 11.20 -9.16
C ASP A 126 10.53 11.07 -8.68
N MET A 127 11.00 9.86 -8.41
CA MET A 127 12.35 9.59 -7.93
C MET A 127 13.44 9.87 -8.98
N ILE A 128 13.18 9.64 -10.27
CA ILE A 128 14.17 9.93 -11.32
C ILE A 128 14.09 11.38 -11.82
N LYS A 129 12.93 12.03 -11.66
CA LYS A 129 12.70 13.40 -12.13
C LYS A 129 13.63 14.37 -11.41
N ASP A 130 14.41 15.12 -12.20
CA ASP A 130 15.36 16.12 -11.72
C ASP A 130 16.40 15.57 -10.71
N SER A 131 16.63 14.25 -10.69
CA SER A 131 17.59 13.61 -9.80
C SER A 131 18.97 13.51 -10.45
N LYS A 132 20.02 13.81 -9.67
CA LYS A 132 21.42 13.55 -10.04
C LYS A 132 21.81 12.08 -9.96
N TYR A 133 20.91 11.24 -9.41
CA TYR A 133 21.14 9.83 -9.12
C TYR A 133 20.13 8.94 -9.84
N ALA A 134 19.62 9.37 -10.99
CA ALA A 134 18.60 8.62 -11.75
C ALA A 134 19.14 7.28 -12.27
N ASP A 135 20.42 7.22 -12.65
CA ASP A 135 21.03 6.06 -13.31
C ASP A 135 21.08 4.79 -12.43
N ASN A 136 20.93 4.91 -11.11
CA ASN A 136 20.92 3.77 -10.19
C ASN A 136 19.51 3.43 -9.66
N LYS A 137 18.47 3.89 -10.36
CA LYS A 137 17.07 3.56 -10.06
C LYS A 137 16.55 2.56 -11.08
N GLU A 138 15.83 1.55 -10.61
CA GLU A 138 15.21 0.54 -11.46
C GLU A 138 13.75 0.31 -11.06
N LEU A 139 12.87 0.17 -12.05
CA LEU A 139 11.50 -0.31 -11.89
C LEU A 139 11.34 -1.62 -12.66
N MET A 140 11.19 -2.72 -11.92
CA MET A 140 10.92 -4.05 -12.45
C MET A 140 9.42 -4.33 -12.37
N ILE A 141 8.79 -4.48 -13.53
CA ILE A 141 7.39 -4.90 -13.66
C ILE A 141 7.35 -6.39 -13.98
N ILE A 142 6.64 -7.16 -13.15
CA ILE A 142 6.51 -8.62 -13.29
C ILE A 142 5.23 -8.91 -14.09
N PRO A 143 5.33 -9.47 -15.30
CA PRO A 143 4.17 -9.78 -16.13
C PRO A 143 3.17 -10.68 -15.41
N ASP A 144 1.89 -10.45 -15.67
CA ASP A 144 0.76 -11.22 -15.14
C ASP A 144 0.53 -11.23 -13.61
N ALA A 145 1.49 -10.79 -12.79
CA ALA A 145 1.37 -10.82 -11.33
C ALA A 145 0.39 -9.76 -10.79
N VAL A 146 -0.44 -10.16 -9.82
CA VAL A 146 -1.28 -9.25 -9.01
C VAL A 146 -0.55 -8.81 -7.73
N HIS A 147 -1.24 -8.07 -6.85
CA HIS A 147 -0.64 -7.50 -5.65
C HIS A 147 -0.17 -8.56 -4.64
N THR A 148 -1.02 -9.56 -4.37
CA THR A 148 -0.77 -10.60 -3.37
C THR A 148 0.17 -11.70 -3.88
N ASP A 149 0.37 -11.83 -5.19
CA ASP A 149 1.36 -12.77 -5.76
C ASP A 149 2.79 -12.48 -5.27
N LEU A 150 3.10 -11.21 -4.98
CA LEU A 150 4.39 -10.81 -4.42
C LEU A 150 4.47 -10.94 -2.89
N TYR A 151 3.44 -11.47 -2.23
CA TYR A 151 3.48 -11.76 -0.79
C TYR A 151 4.08 -13.13 -0.51
N ASP A 152 3.69 -14.13 -1.31
CA ASP A 152 4.01 -15.54 -1.09
C ASP A 152 4.51 -16.28 -2.36
N GLY A 153 4.59 -15.60 -3.51
CA GLY A 153 4.99 -16.18 -4.78
C GLY A 153 3.82 -16.57 -5.69
N GLY A 154 2.60 -16.60 -5.16
CA GLY A 154 1.42 -17.01 -5.92
C GLY A 154 1.57 -18.41 -6.54
N ASP A 155 0.97 -18.62 -7.72
CA ASP A 155 0.96 -19.90 -8.43
C ASP A 155 2.17 -20.15 -9.34
N LYS A 156 3.05 -19.15 -9.53
CA LYS A 156 4.16 -19.18 -10.48
C LYS A 156 5.50 -18.72 -9.91
N ASP A 157 5.64 -18.68 -8.59
CA ASP A 157 6.84 -18.18 -7.91
C ASP A 157 7.23 -16.77 -8.37
N TYR A 158 6.25 -15.85 -8.41
CA TYR A 158 6.41 -14.50 -8.98
C TYR A 158 7.47 -13.64 -8.28
N ILE A 159 7.89 -13.97 -7.05
CA ILE A 159 8.89 -13.17 -6.32
C ILE A 159 10.28 -13.37 -6.96
N PRO A 160 10.93 -12.32 -7.51
CA PRO A 160 12.17 -12.46 -8.26
C PRO A 160 13.38 -12.49 -7.31
N PHE A 161 13.50 -13.54 -6.48
CA PHE A 161 14.53 -13.65 -5.45
C PHE A 161 15.95 -13.51 -6.00
N ASP A 162 16.26 -14.10 -7.16
CA ASP A 162 17.57 -13.98 -7.80
C ASP A 162 17.94 -12.53 -8.13
N LYS A 163 16.96 -11.74 -8.62
CA LYS A 163 17.17 -10.32 -8.92
C LYS A 163 17.39 -9.52 -7.64
N LEU A 164 16.60 -9.78 -6.58
CA LEU A 164 16.75 -9.12 -5.28
C LEU A 164 18.12 -9.42 -4.68
N GLU A 165 18.54 -10.69 -4.68
CA GLU A 165 19.83 -11.11 -4.14
C GLU A 165 20.99 -10.45 -4.87
N ASN A 166 20.97 -10.47 -6.21
CA ASN A 166 22.01 -9.83 -7.03
C ASN A 166 22.05 -8.32 -6.81
N PHE A 167 20.90 -7.65 -6.75
CA PHE A 167 20.82 -6.22 -6.49
C PHE A 167 21.49 -5.86 -5.15
N PHE A 168 21.24 -6.63 -4.09
CA PHE A 168 21.89 -6.41 -2.79
C PHE A 168 23.39 -6.72 -2.82
N LYS A 169 23.82 -7.83 -3.42
CA LYS A 169 25.26 -8.17 -3.57
C LYS A 169 26.04 -7.08 -4.30
N GLU A 170 25.42 -6.44 -5.30
CA GLU A 170 26.06 -5.38 -6.08
C GLU A 170 26.15 -4.05 -5.32
N ASN A 171 25.13 -3.72 -4.51
CA ASN A 171 24.95 -2.38 -3.94
C ASN A 171 25.22 -2.27 -2.43
N LEU A 172 25.35 -3.39 -1.70
CA LEU A 172 25.72 -3.43 -0.28
C LEU A 172 27.18 -3.90 -0.11
N LYS A 173 28.11 -3.06 -0.58
CA LYS A 173 29.55 -3.27 -0.42
C LYS A 173 30.11 -2.52 0.78
#